data_AF-A0A661YAE1-F1
#
_entry.id   AF-A0A661YAE1-F1
#
_cell.length_a   1.000
_cell.length_b   1.000
_cell.length_c   1.000
_cell.angle_alpha   90.00
_cell.angle_beta   90.00
_cell.angle_gamma   90.00
#
_symmetry.space_group_name_H-M   'P 1'
#
loop_
_entity.id
_entity.type
_entity.pdbx_description
1 polymer ?
#
loop_
_entity_poly.entity_id
_entity_poly.type
_entity_poly.pdbx_seq_one_letter_code
_entity_poly.pdbx_strand_id
1 'polypeptide(L)'
;IELEFSGAEEITYNYGIGESKSISSDIQAFFPDLPGHPVKPGDSWESIDDIVEETGDNKVSMQFNNIHTFEKLEEFNGYECMKVNVVFTGTVNGKSFQDDMELITTGDLSGTSTWYYAYKEGLLVSNVVDGKGKTVTKVLGPQEMEIPAERVYTMKTELIGL
;
A
#
# COMPACT_ATOMS: atom_id res chain seq x y z
N ILE A 1 -14.51 4.95 -9.74
CA ILE A 1 -14.76 3.69 -10.48
C ILE A 1 -13.70 2.77 -9.97
N GLU A 2 -14.09 1.80 -9.16
CA GLU A 2 -13.19 0.74 -8.69
C GLU A 2 -12.78 -0.06 -9.93
N LEU A 3 -11.51 0.01 -10.32
CA LEU A 3 -10.99 -0.76 -11.43
C LEU A 3 -10.81 -2.19 -10.93
N GLU A 4 -11.70 -3.10 -11.33
CA GLU A 4 -11.48 -4.53 -11.09
C GLU A 4 -10.30 -5.00 -11.94
N PHE A 5 -9.15 -5.22 -11.31
CA PHE A 5 -7.95 -5.78 -11.95
C PHE A 5 -8.01 -7.31 -12.05
N SER A 6 -9.11 -7.84 -12.61
CA SER A 6 -9.22 -9.28 -12.87
C SER A 6 -8.05 -9.76 -13.73
N GLY A 7 -7.22 -10.67 -13.20
CA GLY A 7 -6.00 -11.18 -13.86
C GLY A 7 -4.67 -10.68 -13.28
N ALA A 8 -4.67 -9.68 -12.40
CA ALA A 8 -3.47 -9.22 -11.70
C ALA A 8 -2.88 -10.28 -10.75
N GLU A 9 -3.74 -11.10 -10.14
CA GLU A 9 -3.32 -12.18 -9.22
C GLU A 9 -2.48 -13.26 -9.92
N GLU A 10 -2.61 -13.39 -11.25
CA GLU A 10 -1.87 -14.38 -12.04
C GLU A 10 -0.46 -13.88 -12.42
N ILE A 11 -0.20 -12.57 -12.30
CA ILE A 11 1.09 -11.98 -12.61
C ILE A 11 1.92 -11.96 -11.31
N THR A 12 2.83 -12.92 -11.21
CA THR A 12 3.77 -13.02 -10.07
C THR A 12 5.17 -12.58 -10.50
N TYR A 13 5.92 -11.93 -9.61
CA TYR A 13 7.33 -11.63 -9.83
C TYR A 13 8.20 -12.17 -8.69
N ASN A 14 9.42 -12.58 -9.03
CA ASN A 14 10.36 -13.13 -8.06
C ASN A 14 11.13 -11.99 -7.37
N TYR A 15 10.88 -11.81 -6.08
CA TYR A 15 11.64 -10.90 -5.25
C TYR A 15 12.77 -11.68 -4.56
N GLY A 16 13.95 -11.70 -5.17
CA GLY A 16 15.11 -12.40 -4.60
C GLY A 16 14.89 -13.91 -4.43
N ILE A 17 15.71 -14.54 -3.59
CA ILE A 17 15.73 -16.00 -3.41
C ILE A 17 14.50 -16.44 -2.60
N GLY A 18 13.44 -16.86 -3.30
CA GLY A 18 12.53 -17.90 -2.78
C GLY A 18 11.04 -17.59 -2.71
N GLU A 19 10.60 -16.33 -2.86
CA GLU A 19 9.17 -16.02 -2.74
C GLU A 19 8.67 -15.19 -3.94
N SER A 20 7.61 -15.72 -4.56
CA SER A 20 6.88 -15.04 -5.64
C SER A 20 5.75 -14.23 -5.01
N LYS A 21 5.76 -12.91 -5.21
CA LYS A 21 4.66 -12.03 -4.77
C LYS A 21 3.71 -11.80 -5.93
N SER A 22 2.40 -11.81 -5.67
CA SER A 22 1.40 -11.33 -6.63
C SER A 22 1.59 -9.84 -6.88
N ILE A 23 1.50 -9.42 -8.14
CA ILE A 23 1.51 -7.98 -8.47
C ILE A 23 0.16 -7.32 -8.14
N SER A 24 -0.91 -8.07 -7.87
CA SER A 24 -2.24 -7.48 -7.56
C SER A 24 -2.21 -6.52 -6.38
N SER A 25 -1.51 -6.89 -5.30
CA SER A 25 -1.28 -6.03 -4.12
C SER A 25 -0.54 -4.74 -4.48
N ASP A 26 0.31 -4.79 -5.50
CA ASP A 26 1.11 -3.66 -5.93
C ASP A 26 0.39 -2.85 -7.02
N ILE A 27 -0.50 -3.46 -7.82
CA ILE A 27 -1.28 -2.80 -8.89
C ILE A 27 -2.23 -1.76 -8.31
N GLN A 28 -2.88 -2.03 -7.18
CA GLN A 28 -3.69 -1.03 -6.48
C GLN A 28 -2.82 0.14 -5.95
N ALA A 29 -1.54 -0.13 -5.62
CA ALA A 29 -0.56 0.92 -5.30
C ALA A 29 0.00 1.64 -6.55
N PHE A 30 -0.02 1.01 -7.74
CA PHE A 30 0.43 1.59 -9.01
C PHE A 30 -0.65 2.42 -9.71
N PHE A 31 -1.93 2.08 -9.52
CA PHE A 31 -3.07 2.82 -10.05
C PHE A 31 -3.78 3.55 -8.92
N PRO A 32 -3.32 4.76 -8.60
CA PRO A 32 -3.83 5.48 -7.46
C PRO A 32 -5.33 5.78 -7.64
N ASP A 33 -6.08 5.71 -6.56
CA ASP A 33 -7.52 5.96 -6.56
C ASP A 33 -7.85 7.36 -7.04
N LEU A 34 -8.26 7.46 -8.30
CA LEU A 34 -8.73 8.71 -8.88
C LEU A 34 -10.24 8.89 -8.60
N PRO A 35 -10.67 10.12 -8.30
CA PRO A 35 -12.07 10.41 -8.05
C PRO A 35 -12.89 10.16 -9.32
N GLY A 36 -14.11 9.65 -9.16
CA GLY A 36 -15.05 9.42 -10.27
C GLY A 36 -15.59 10.69 -10.93
N HIS A 37 -15.06 11.85 -10.56
CA HIS A 37 -15.43 13.16 -11.09
C HIS A 37 -14.15 13.97 -11.37
N PRO A 38 -14.22 14.98 -12.26
CA PRO A 38 -13.11 15.91 -12.47
C PRO A 38 -12.70 16.57 -11.14
N VAL A 39 -11.40 16.78 -10.96
CA VAL A 39 -10.81 17.49 -9.83
C VAL A 39 -9.91 18.62 -10.30
N LYS A 40 -9.78 19.63 -9.46
CA LYS A 40 -8.87 20.78 -9.64
C LYS A 40 -7.95 20.90 -8.41
N PRO A 41 -6.86 21.67 -8.52
CA PRO A 41 -6.01 21.99 -7.37
C PRO A 41 -6.84 22.52 -6.19
N GLY A 42 -6.59 21.98 -5.00
CA GLY A 42 -7.30 22.23 -3.75
C GLY A 42 -8.45 21.26 -3.45
N ASP A 43 -8.86 20.41 -4.38
CA ASP A 43 -9.90 19.41 -4.13
C ASP A 43 -9.34 18.21 -3.35
N SER A 44 -10.19 17.60 -2.53
CA SER A 44 -9.87 16.39 -1.77
C SER A 44 -10.93 15.31 -1.97
N TRP A 45 -10.53 14.05 -1.87
CA TRP A 45 -11.43 12.90 -1.91
C TRP A 45 -10.94 11.79 -1.00
N GLU A 46 -11.85 10.91 -0.60
CA GLU A 46 -11.57 9.77 0.27
C GLU A 46 -11.52 8.47 -0.54
N SER A 47 -10.68 7.53 -0.11
CA SER A 47 -10.72 6.16 -0.59
C SER A 47 -10.44 5.16 0.53
N ILE A 48 -10.85 3.92 0.33
CA ILE A 48 -10.59 2.79 1.23
C ILE A 48 -9.89 1.71 0.41
N ASP A 49 -8.74 1.25 0.89
CA ASP A 49 -8.01 0.14 0.30
C ASP A 49 -8.09 -1.06 1.23
N ASP A 50 -8.42 -2.23 0.68
CA ASP A 50 -8.36 -3.52 1.38
C ASP A 50 -7.34 -4.40 0.67
N ILE A 51 -6.23 -4.70 1.36
CA ILE A 51 -5.15 -5.55 0.84
C ILE A 51 -5.18 -6.87 1.59
N VAL A 52 -5.30 -7.97 0.85
CA VAL A 52 -5.17 -9.32 1.40
C VAL A 52 -4.01 -10.02 0.71
N GLU A 53 -2.98 -10.35 1.48
CA GLU A 53 -1.84 -11.14 1.03
C GLU A 53 -1.94 -12.55 1.65
N GLU A 54 -1.99 -13.57 0.81
CA GLU A 54 -2.00 -14.97 1.22
C GLU A 54 -0.81 -15.71 0.60
N THR A 55 -0.08 -16.47 1.41
CA THR A 55 1.07 -17.27 0.95
C THR A 55 1.18 -18.53 1.79
N GLY A 56 0.78 -19.67 1.22
CA GLY A 56 0.64 -20.92 1.98
C GLY A 56 -0.41 -20.78 3.08
N ASP A 57 -0.02 -21.10 4.32
CA ASP A 57 -0.90 -20.95 5.49
C ASP A 57 -0.84 -19.53 6.12
N ASN A 58 0.00 -18.64 5.58
CA ASN A 58 0.10 -17.27 6.04
C ASN A 58 -0.95 -16.40 5.35
N LYS A 59 -1.61 -15.54 6.12
CA LYS A 59 -2.58 -14.56 5.66
C LYS A 59 -2.39 -13.23 6.37
N VAL A 60 -2.28 -12.15 5.62
CA VAL A 60 -2.27 -10.79 6.14
C VAL A 60 -3.39 -10.01 5.48
N SER A 61 -4.21 -9.34 6.27
CA SER A 61 -5.25 -8.42 5.81
C SER A 61 -4.96 -7.04 6.37
N MET A 62 -4.96 -6.05 5.49
CA MET A 62 -4.76 -4.65 5.81
C MET A 62 -5.90 -3.84 5.23
N GLN A 63 -6.40 -2.89 6.00
CA GLN A 63 -7.37 -1.91 5.52
C GLN A 63 -6.82 -0.52 5.75
N PHE A 64 -6.88 0.34 4.74
CA PHE A 64 -6.46 1.74 4.80
C PHE A 64 -7.62 2.68 4.51
N ASN A 65 -7.68 3.78 5.25
CA ASN A 65 -8.55 4.91 4.95
C ASN A 65 -7.64 6.06 4.50
N ASN A 66 -7.87 6.57 3.31
CA ASN A 66 -7.02 7.57 2.65
C ASN A 66 -7.81 8.85 2.42
N ILE A 67 -7.17 9.99 2.72
CA ILE A 67 -7.65 11.31 2.33
C ILE A 67 -6.65 11.90 1.35
N HIS A 68 -7.04 11.93 0.08
CA HIS A 68 -6.24 12.47 -1.03
C HIS A 68 -6.53 13.96 -1.20
N THR A 69 -5.52 14.74 -1.54
CA THR A 69 -5.63 16.18 -1.83
C THR A 69 -4.80 16.51 -3.06
N PHE A 70 -5.46 17.00 -4.12
CA PHE A 70 -4.79 17.45 -5.32
C PHE A 70 -4.18 18.83 -5.07
N GLU A 71 -2.86 18.90 -4.93
CA GLU A 71 -2.16 20.14 -4.58
C GLU A 71 -2.04 21.09 -5.76
N LYS A 72 -1.44 20.60 -6.86
CA LYS A 72 -1.12 21.40 -8.04
C LYS A 72 -0.63 20.52 -9.18
N LEU A 73 -0.59 21.10 -10.38
CA LEU A 73 0.19 20.59 -11.49
C LEU A 73 1.64 21.07 -11.36
N GLU A 74 2.61 20.18 -11.58
CA GLU A 74 4.02 20.55 -11.68
C GLU A 74 4.80 19.63 -12.61
N GLU A 75 5.86 20.14 -13.22
CA GLU A 75 6.81 19.28 -13.97
C GLU A 75 7.60 18.41 -12.99
N PHE A 76 7.57 17.11 -13.20
CA PHE A 76 8.32 16.13 -12.42
C PHE A 76 8.86 15.04 -13.36
N ASN A 77 10.18 14.83 -13.35
CA ASN A 77 10.89 13.89 -14.23
C ASN A 77 10.51 13.99 -15.72
N GLY A 78 10.28 15.20 -16.22
CA GLY A 78 9.95 15.45 -17.64
C GLY A 78 8.47 15.27 -17.99
N TYR A 79 7.61 14.99 -17.01
CA TYR A 79 6.16 14.90 -17.19
C TYR A 79 5.44 16.02 -16.46
N GLU A 80 4.33 16.49 -17.03
CA GLU A 80 3.40 17.35 -16.31
C GLU A 80 2.54 16.49 -15.39
N CYS A 81 2.83 16.53 -14.09
CA CYS A 81 2.22 15.66 -13.10
C CYS A 81 1.18 16.39 -12.26
N MET A 82 0.09 15.70 -11.92
CA MET A 82 -0.70 16.00 -10.74
C MET A 82 0.08 15.58 -9.50
N LYS A 83 0.40 16.54 -8.63
CA LYS A 83 0.92 16.27 -7.30
C LYS A 83 -0.24 16.05 -6.35
N VAL A 84 -0.32 14.88 -5.73
CA VAL A 84 -1.36 14.54 -4.75
C VAL A 84 -0.70 14.16 -3.44
N ASN A 85 -1.18 14.77 -2.35
CA ASN A 85 -0.82 14.39 -0.99
C ASN A 85 -1.93 13.53 -0.40
N VAL A 86 -1.54 12.52 0.35
CA VAL A 86 -2.44 11.56 1.00
C VAL A 86 -2.08 11.50 2.47
N VAL A 87 -3.10 11.59 3.33
CA VAL A 87 -2.99 11.22 4.74
C VAL A 87 -3.74 9.90 4.90
N PHE A 88 -3.10 8.90 5.49
CA PHE A 88 -3.71 7.59 5.67
C PHE A 88 -3.66 7.11 7.10
N THR A 89 -4.67 6.34 7.48
CA THR A 89 -4.70 5.45 8.64
C THR A 89 -5.00 4.04 8.17
N GLY A 90 -4.61 3.03 8.92
CA GLY A 90 -4.94 1.66 8.58
C GLY A 90 -4.83 0.71 9.75
N THR A 91 -5.35 -0.49 9.53
CA THR A 91 -5.25 -1.61 10.48
C THR A 91 -4.60 -2.79 9.78
N VAL A 92 -3.88 -3.61 10.55
CA VAL A 92 -3.31 -4.88 10.09
C VAL A 92 -3.81 -6.01 10.97
N ASN A 93 -4.22 -7.10 10.34
CA ASN A 93 -4.57 -8.37 10.96
C ASN A 93 -3.87 -9.48 10.17
N GLY A 94 -2.86 -10.10 10.79
CA GLY A 94 -2.05 -11.14 10.21
C GLY A 94 -2.15 -12.43 11.01
N LYS A 95 -2.20 -13.55 10.30
CA LYS A 95 -1.96 -14.89 10.79
C LYS A 95 -0.77 -15.46 10.04
N SER A 96 0.25 -15.92 10.75
CA SER A 96 1.38 -16.62 10.14
C SER A 96 1.81 -17.82 10.97
N PHE A 97 2.64 -18.68 10.38
CA PHE A 97 3.20 -19.85 11.03
C PHE A 97 4.72 -19.79 11.02
N GLN A 98 5.35 -20.00 12.17
CA GLN A 98 6.79 -20.10 12.31
C GLN A 98 7.14 -21.25 13.25
N ASP A 99 7.95 -22.20 12.79
CA ASP A 99 8.36 -23.40 13.56
C ASP A 99 7.15 -24.15 14.19
N ASP A 100 6.09 -24.39 13.39
CA ASP A 100 4.80 -24.98 13.81
C ASP A 100 4.01 -24.18 14.88
N MET A 101 4.43 -22.97 15.21
CA MET A 101 3.69 -22.06 16.09
C MET A 101 2.85 -21.09 15.27
N GLU A 102 1.60 -20.88 15.70
CA GLU A 102 0.72 -19.88 15.10
C GLU A 102 1.01 -18.50 15.70
N LEU A 103 1.16 -17.51 14.84
CA LEU A 103 1.40 -16.11 15.18
C LEU A 103 0.21 -15.29 14.72
N ILE A 104 -0.36 -14.50 15.63
CA ILE A 104 -1.42 -13.53 15.32
C ILE A 104 -0.87 -12.12 15.51
N THR A 105 -0.73 -11.37 14.42
CA THR A 105 -0.27 -9.99 14.43
C THR A 105 -1.44 -9.05 14.24
N THR A 106 -1.63 -8.10 15.16
CA THR A 106 -2.64 -7.03 15.02
C THR A 106 -1.99 -5.67 15.23
N GLY A 107 -2.47 -4.63 14.57
CA GLY A 107 -1.96 -3.30 14.82
C GLY A 107 -2.56 -2.19 13.98
N ASP A 108 -2.07 -0.99 14.23
CA ASP A 108 -2.47 0.24 13.56
C ASP A 108 -1.31 0.79 12.74
N LEU A 109 -1.64 1.31 11.56
CA LEU A 109 -0.76 1.97 10.62
C LEU A 109 -1.23 3.43 10.43
N SER A 110 -0.30 4.34 10.18
CA SER A 110 -0.64 5.71 9.78
C SER A 110 0.53 6.36 9.08
N GLY A 111 0.27 7.38 8.29
CA GLY A 111 1.33 8.08 7.60
C GLY A 111 0.83 9.08 6.59
N THR A 112 1.78 9.51 5.76
CA THR A 112 1.54 10.37 4.62
C THR A 112 2.14 9.76 3.37
N SER A 113 1.54 10.06 2.22
CA SER A 113 2.03 9.63 0.92
C SER A 113 1.94 10.80 -0.06
N THR A 114 2.95 10.98 -0.89
CA THR A 114 2.93 11.94 -2.00
C THR A 114 3.12 11.18 -3.29
N TRP A 115 2.17 11.33 -4.22
CA TRP A 115 2.27 10.76 -5.54
C TRP A 115 2.25 11.83 -6.64
N TYR A 116 2.97 11.51 -7.71
CA TYR A 116 3.08 12.29 -8.93
C TYR A 116 2.50 11.47 -10.06
N TYR A 117 1.36 11.90 -10.60
CA TYR A 117 0.66 11.19 -11.67
C TYR A 117 0.67 12.03 -12.95
N ALA A 118 1.31 11.52 -13.99
CA ALA A 118 1.34 12.15 -15.30
C ALA A 118 0.00 11.87 -16.00
N TYR A 119 -0.95 12.77 -15.80
CA TYR A 119 -2.36 12.56 -16.12
C TYR A 119 -2.66 12.52 -17.62
N LYS A 120 -1.78 13.09 -18.46
CA LYS A 120 -1.90 13.03 -19.92
C LYS A 120 -1.45 11.67 -20.45
N GLU A 121 -0.47 11.07 -19.80
CA GLU A 121 0.15 9.80 -20.18
C GLU A 121 -0.47 8.60 -19.44
N GLY A 122 -1.22 8.85 -18.36
CA GLY A 122 -1.92 7.83 -17.58
C GLY A 122 -0.98 6.98 -16.72
N LEU A 123 0.09 7.57 -16.18
CA LEU A 123 1.14 6.85 -15.46
C LEU A 123 1.49 7.46 -14.11
N LEU A 124 1.76 6.60 -13.13
CA LEU A 124 2.34 6.97 -11.85
C LEU A 124 3.85 7.15 -12.03
N VAL A 125 4.33 8.38 -11.89
CA VAL A 125 5.76 8.72 -12.04
C VAL A 125 6.53 8.42 -10.75
N SER A 126 5.95 8.76 -9.60
CA SER A 126 6.54 8.49 -8.30
C SER A 126 5.49 8.44 -7.22
N ASN A 127 5.75 7.62 -6.21
CA ASN A 127 5.06 7.61 -4.93
C ASN A 127 6.08 7.52 -3.79
N VAL A 128 5.98 8.40 -2.81
CA VAL A 128 6.79 8.39 -1.59
C VAL A 128 5.86 8.28 -0.41
N VAL A 129 6.06 7.27 0.43
CA VAL A 129 5.26 7.00 1.62
C VAL A 129 6.15 7.14 2.85
N ASP A 130 5.73 7.94 3.80
CA ASP A 130 6.29 8.01 5.14
C ASP A 130 5.26 7.46 6.12
N GLY A 131 5.53 6.27 6.65
CA GLY A 131 4.62 5.52 7.48
C GLY A 131 5.17 5.21 8.86
N LYS A 132 4.25 4.98 9.80
CA LYS A 132 4.53 4.41 11.11
C LYS A 132 3.50 3.35 11.43
N GLY A 133 3.93 2.32 12.15
CA GLY A 133 3.08 1.21 12.55
C GLY A 133 3.35 0.78 13.98
N LYS A 134 2.28 0.48 14.71
CA LYS A 134 2.34 -0.16 16.04
C LYS A 134 1.60 -1.47 15.97
N THR A 135 2.31 -2.55 16.24
CA THR A 135 1.78 -3.92 16.12
C THR A 135 2.07 -4.71 17.39
N VAL A 136 1.22 -5.68 17.66
CA VAL A 136 1.42 -6.71 18.69
C VAL A 136 1.30 -8.05 18.00
N THR A 137 2.31 -8.90 18.15
CA THR A 137 2.27 -10.29 17.70
C THR A 137 2.07 -11.21 18.89
N LYS A 138 1.00 -11.99 18.87
CA LYS A 138 0.73 -13.04 19.84
C LYS A 138 1.27 -14.36 19.32
N VAL A 139 2.13 -15.00 20.10
CA VAL A 139 2.63 -16.35 19.82
C VAL A 139 1.69 -17.33 20.52
N LEU A 140 1.02 -18.17 19.74
CA LEU A 140 0.13 -19.21 20.23
C LEU A 140 0.88 -20.54 20.29
N GLY A 141 0.93 -21.13 21.49
CA GLY A 141 1.68 -22.36 21.74
C GLY A 141 1.66 -22.74 23.23
N PRO A 142 2.54 -23.67 23.68
CA PRO A 142 2.61 -24.09 25.08
C PRO A 142 2.95 -22.96 26.06
N GLN A 143 3.59 -21.91 25.57
CA GLN A 143 3.83 -20.66 26.30
C GLN A 143 3.34 -19.49 25.44
N GLU A 144 2.21 -18.91 25.83
CA GLU A 144 1.70 -17.71 25.17
C GLU A 144 2.58 -16.50 25.49
N MET A 145 2.90 -15.71 24.46
CA MET A 145 3.70 -14.49 24.57
C MET A 145 3.12 -13.40 23.67
N GLU A 146 3.18 -12.15 24.13
CA GLU A 146 2.91 -10.97 23.30
C GLU A 146 4.19 -10.18 23.05
N ILE A 147 4.45 -9.86 21.78
CA ILE A 147 5.62 -9.13 21.33
C ILE A 147 5.16 -7.81 20.68
N PRO A 148 5.30 -6.66 21.37
CA PRO A 148 5.01 -5.37 20.76
C PRO A 148 6.15 -4.93 19.83
N ALA A 149 5.80 -4.27 18.74
CA ALA A 149 6.75 -3.67 17.81
C ALA A 149 6.23 -2.33 17.30
N GLU A 150 7.11 -1.33 17.24
CA GLU A 150 6.88 -0.04 16.60
C GLU A 150 7.87 0.12 15.45
N ARG A 151 7.37 0.58 14.29
CA ARG A 151 8.17 0.80 13.09
C ARG A 151 7.89 2.17 12.51
N VAL A 152 8.93 2.80 11.98
CA VAL A 152 8.84 3.95 11.09
C VAL A 152 9.55 3.55 9.80
N TYR A 153 8.94 3.85 8.66
CA TYR A 153 9.47 3.47 7.36
C TYR A 153 9.22 4.57 6.33
N THR A 154 10.14 4.66 5.37
CA THR A 154 9.94 5.43 4.15
C THR A 154 10.01 4.46 2.99
N MET A 155 8.98 4.44 2.14
CA MET A 155 8.95 3.67 0.90
C MET A 155 8.93 4.63 -0.27
N LYS A 156 9.62 4.26 -1.34
CA LYS A 156 9.65 5.03 -2.57
C LYS A 156 9.48 4.10 -3.76
N THR A 157 8.47 4.39 -4.56
CA THR A 157 8.21 3.78 -5.85
C THR A 157 8.44 4.83 -6.92
N GLU A 158 9.19 4.48 -7.97
CA GLU A 158 9.48 5.37 -9.09
C GLU A 158 9.39 4.63 -10.41
N LEU A 159 8.89 5.32 -11.43
CA LEU A 159 9.01 4.88 -12.80
C LEU A 159 10.49 4.93 -13.21
N ILE A 160 11.06 3.78 -13.56
CA ILE A 160 12.44 3.68 -14.06
C ILE A 160 12.42 3.46 -15.57
N GLY A 161 12.95 4.43 -16.31
CA GLY A 161 13.27 4.32 -17.74
C GLY A 161 12.08 4.48 -18.69
N LEU A 162 12.25 5.36 -19.68
CA LEU A 162 11.67 5.21 -21.03
C LEU A 162 12.83 5.22 -22.03
#